data_AF-A0A8T6GIA7-F1
#
_entry.id   AF-A0A8T6GIA7-F1
#
_cell.length_a   1.000
_cell.length_b   1.000
_cell.length_c   1.000
_cell.angle_alpha   90.00
_cell.angle_beta   90.00
_cell.angle_gamma   90.00
#
_symmetry.space_group_name_H-M   'P 1'
#
loop_
_entity.id
_entity.type
_entity.pdbx_description
1 polymer ?
#
loop_
_entity_poly.entity_id
_entity_poly.type
_entity_poly.pdbx_seq_one_letter_code
_entity_poly.pdbx_strand_id
1 'polypeptide(L)'
;MGLCSYLLINFWGTRLAANKAAIKAMLVNRVGDMGLIIGMIFLLNQYDTLEYGLLSVLYEMGDSKLEIIGFCLLVGAVGKSAQLGLHT
;
A
#
# COMPACT_ATOMS: atom_id res chain seq x y z
N MET A 1 7.28 4.52 5.71
CA MET A 1 7.33 3.77 6.99
C MET A 1 7.96 2.37 6.90
N GLY A 2 7.94 1.67 5.76
CA GLY A 2 8.52 0.31 5.67
C GLY A 2 10.03 0.21 5.93
N LEU A 3 10.82 1.24 5.58
CA LEU A 3 12.27 1.23 5.76
C LEU A 3 12.69 1.38 7.23
N CYS A 4 12.02 2.25 7.99
CA CYS A 4 12.25 2.36 9.43
C CYS A 4 11.86 1.06 10.15
N SER A 5 10.73 0.45 9.78
CA SER A 5 10.34 -0.87 10.29
C SER A 5 11.37 -1.95 9.97
N TYR A 6 11.92 -1.97 8.76
CA TYR A 6 13.02 -2.88 8.38
C TYR A 6 14.24 -2.70 9.28
N LEU A 7 14.70 -1.47 9.49
CA LEU A 7 15.87 -1.18 10.33
C LEU A 7 15.66 -1.61 11.79
N LEU A 8 14.47 -1.39 12.32
CA LEU A 8 14.13 -1.80 13.69
C LEU A 8 14.01 -3.33 13.84
N ILE A 9 13.42 -4.03 12.86
CA ILE A 9 13.37 -5.51 12.87
C ILE A 9 14.77 -6.10 12.73
N ASN A 10 15.64 -5.47 11.93
CA ASN A 10 17.03 -5.88 11.74
C ASN A 10 18.01 -5.27 12.76
N PHE A 11 17.53 -4.73 13.89
CA PHE A 11 18.38 -4.05 14.87
C PHE A 11 19.50 -4.97 15.41
N TRP A 12 19.21 -6.25 15.64
CA TRP A 12 20.20 -7.27 15.96
C TRP A 12 20.61 -8.09 14.73
N GLY A 13 21.20 -7.41 13.74
CA GLY A 13 21.60 -8.00 12.46
C GLY A 13 22.61 -9.15 12.53
N THR A 14 23.24 -9.38 13.68
CA THR A 14 24.08 -10.56 13.94
C THR A 14 23.28 -11.86 13.99
N ARG A 15 21.96 -11.79 14.22
CA ARG A 15 21.06 -12.96 14.19
C ARG A 15 20.51 -13.14 12.78
N LEU A 16 20.88 -14.25 12.15
CA LEU A 16 20.42 -14.63 10.82
C LEU A 16 18.88 -14.70 10.70
N ALA A 17 18.20 -15.07 11.79
CA ALA A 17 16.73 -15.06 11.87
C ALA A 17 16.13 -13.64 11.80
N ALA A 18 16.75 -12.65 12.45
CA ALA A 18 16.26 -11.27 12.44
C ALA A 18 16.39 -10.64 11.05
N ASN A 19 17.51 -10.90 10.37
CA ASN A 19 17.74 -10.42 9.00
C ASN A 19 16.73 -11.03 8.01
N LYS A 20 16.47 -12.35 8.12
CA LYS A 20 15.43 -13.01 7.30
C LYS A 20 14.04 -12.43 7.55
N ALA A 21 13.67 -12.18 8.80
CA ALA A 21 12.38 -11.59 9.15
C ALA A 21 12.24 -10.16 8.62
N ALA A 22 13.29 -9.33 8.73
CA ALA A 22 13.28 -7.96 8.24
C ALA A 22 13.11 -7.92 6.71
N ILE A 23 13.86 -8.73 5.97
CA ILE A 23 13.75 -8.81 4.50
C ILE A 23 12.35 -9.26 4.09
N LYS A 24 11.78 -10.28 4.76
CA LYS A 24 10.43 -10.75 4.48
C LYS A 24 9.39 -9.66 4.70
N ALA A 25 9.44 -8.97 5.84
CA ALA A 25 8.54 -7.87 6.15
C ALA A 25 8.64 -6.71 5.15
N MET A 26 9.85 -6.43 4.66
CA MET A 26 10.08 -5.40 3.63
C MET A 26 9.50 -5.80 2.27
N LEU A 27 9.66 -7.06 1.86
CA LEU A 27 9.07 -7.57 0.61
C LEU A 27 7.55 -7.53 0.63
N VAL A 28 6.92 -7.98 1.72
CA VAL A 28 5.47 -7.98 1.88
C VAL A 28 4.91 -6.56 1.83
N ASN A 29 5.55 -5.61 2.54
CA ASN A 29 5.21 -4.19 2.44
C ASN A 29 5.36 -3.64 1.01
N ARG A 30 6.39 -4.08 0.28
CA ARG A 30 6.64 -3.61 -1.08
C ARG A 30 5.58 -4.09 -2.07
N VAL A 31 5.06 -5.30 -1.90
CA VAL A 31 3.93 -5.81 -2.68
C VAL A 31 2.68 -4.96 -2.45
N GLY A 32 2.38 -4.61 -1.20
CA GLY A 32 1.30 -3.67 -0.87
C GLY A 32 1.48 -2.30 -1.53
N ASP A 33 2.69 -1.73 -1.45
CA ASP A 33 2.99 -0.43 -2.07
C ASP A 33 2.75 -0.44 -3.60
N MET A 34 2.90 -1.56 -4.30
CA MET A 34 2.58 -1.65 -5.73
C MET A 34 1.09 -1.42 -6.00
N GLY A 35 0.19 -2.00 -5.19
CA GLY A 35 -1.26 -1.77 -5.31
C GLY A 35 -1.62 -0.30 -5.10
N LEU A 36 -0.99 0.34 -4.12
CA LEU A 36 -1.17 1.77 -3.84
C LEU A 36 -0.69 2.64 -5.01
N ILE A 37 0.49 2.35 -5.57
CA ILE A 37 1.04 3.07 -6.74
C ILE A 37 0.13 2.91 -7.96
N ILE A 38 -0.33 1.69 -8.23
CA ILE A 38 -1.24 1.42 -9.36
C ILE A 38 -2.55 2.21 -9.19
N GLY A 39 -3.14 2.21 -7.99
CA GLY A 39 -4.33 3.01 -7.69
C GLY A 39 -4.13 4.52 -7.92
N MET A 40 -2.99 5.07 -7.48
CA MET A 40 -2.66 6.48 -7.70
C MET A 40 -2.43 6.81 -9.18
N ILE A 41 -1.80 5.91 -9.95
CA ILE A 41 -1.62 6.10 -11.39
C ILE A 41 -2.99 6.14 -12.10
N PHE A 42 -3.92 5.28 -11.71
CA PHE A 42 -5.28 5.32 -12.27
C PHE A 42 -6.03 6.60 -11.90
N LEU A 43 -5.89 7.12 -10.67
CA LEU A 43 -6.46 8.41 -10.29
C LEU A 43 -5.91 9.54 -11.15
N LEU A 44 -4.60 9.60 -11.32
CA LEU A 44 -3.95 10.62 -12.14
C LEU A 44 -4.38 10.50 -13.61
N ASN A 45 -4.44 9.31 -14.18
CA ASN A 45 -4.79 9.13 -15.59
C ASN A 45 -6.25 9.48 -15.91
N GLN A 46 -7.17 9.30 -14.96
CA GLN A 46 -8.61 9.48 -15.20
C GLN A 46 -9.13 10.85 -14.76
N TYR A 47 -8.57 11.43 -13.70
CA TYR A 47 -9.09 12.64 -13.07
C TYR A 47 -8.05 13.75 -12.93
N ASP A 48 -6.79 13.49 -13.29
CA ASP A 48 -5.66 14.43 -13.15
C ASP A 48 -5.49 15.03 -11.74
N THR A 49 -6.03 14.36 -10.72
CA THR A 49 -6.00 14.84 -9.33
C THR A 49 -5.83 13.69 -8.34
N LEU A 50 -5.19 14.02 -7.21
CA LEU A 50 -5.07 13.17 -6.03
C LEU A 50 -5.73 13.82 -4.80
N GLU A 51 -6.42 14.94 -4.97
CA GLU A 51 -7.09 15.63 -3.89
C GLU A 51 -8.38 14.92 -3.49
N TYR A 52 -8.45 14.48 -2.23
CA TYR A 52 -9.61 13.77 -1.70
C TYR A 52 -10.92 14.54 -1.85
N GLY A 53 -10.91 15.88 -1.72
CA GLY A 53 -12.12 16.70 -1.83
C GLY A 53 -12.76 16.68 -3.22
N LEU A 54 -11.95 16.68 -4.29
CA LEU A 54 -12.45 16.54 -5.66
C LEU A 54 -12.91 15.11 -5.94
N LEU A 55 -12.16 14.12 -5.45
CA LEU A 55 -12.50 12.71 -5.61
C LEU A 55 -13.81 12.34 -4.91
N SER A 56 -14.10 12.91 -3.74
CA SER A 56 -15.37 12.64 -3.03
C SER A 56 -16.58 13.19 -3.79
N VAL A 57 -16.46 14.36 -4.41
CA VAL A 57 -17.55 14.93 -5.23
C VAL A 57 -17.81 14.04 -6.46
N LEU A 58 -16.75 13.58 -7.14
CA LEU A 58 -16.89 12.67 -8.28
C LEU A 58 -17.51 11.32 -7.90
N TYR A 59 -17.23 10.83 -6.69
CA TYR A 59 -17.86 9.62 -6.15
C TYR A 59 -19.35 9.83 -5.90
N GLU A 60 -19.75 10.96 -5.31
CA GLU A 60 -21.16 11.31 -5.09
C GLU A 60 -21.92 11.49 -6.41
N MET A 61 -21.23 11.89 -7.47
CA MET A 61 -21.78 11.97 -8.83
C MET A 61 -21.98 10.60 -9.51
N GLY A 62 -21.57 9.50 -8.87
CA GLY A 62 -21.85 8.13 -9.32
C GLY A 62 -20.81 7.53 -10.27
N ASP A 63 -19.56 8.00 -10.27
CA ASP A 63 -18.52 7.40 -11.10
C ASP A 63 -18.03 6.04 -10.54
N SER A 64 -18.60 4.96 -11.08
CA SER A 64 -18.24 3.56 -10.77
C SER A 64 -16.74 3.22 -10.94
N LYS A 65 -15.96 4.01 -11.70
CA LYS A 65 -14.52 3.78 -11.84
C LYS A 65 -13.76 4.02 -10.53
N LEU A 66 -14.29 4.87 -9.64
CA LEU A 66 -13.69 5.14 -8.33
C LEU A 66 -13.76 3.92 -7.40
N GLU A 67 -14.73 3.02 -7.58
CA GLU A 67 -14.81 1.78 -6.79
C GLU A 67 -13.66 0.83 -7.11
N ILE A 68 -13.34 0.66 -8.39
CA ILE A 68 -12.23 -0.19 -8.86
C ILE A 68 -10.89 0.38 -8.37
N ILE A 69 -10.73 1.70 -8.48
CA ILE A 69 -9.55 2.40 -7.99
C ILE A 69 -9.45 2.29 -6.46
N GLY A 70 -10.56 2.43 -5.75
CA GLY A 70 -10.67 2.24 -4.31
C GLY A 70 -10.26 0.85 -3.88
N PHE A 71 -10.62 -0.18 -4.64
CA PHE A 71 -10.17 -1.56 -4.40
C PHE A 71 -8.66 -1.72 -4.57
N CYS A 72 -8.06 -1.11 -5.61
CA CYS A 72 -6.59 -1.10 -5.77
C CYS A 72 -5.88 -0.41 -4.60
N LEU A 73 -6.41 0.72 -4.13
CA LEU A 73 -5.90 1.42 -2.95
C LEU A 73 -6.07 0.58 -1.67
N LEU A 74 -7.18 -0.15 -1.55
CA LEU A 74 -7.44 -1.05 -0.43
C LEU A 74 -6.42 -2.19 -0.36
N VAL A 75 -6.02 -2.78 -1.50
CA VAL A 75 -4.92 -3.77 -1.53
C VAL A 75 -3.62 -3.17 -0.98
N GLY A 76 -3.34 -1.91 -1.27
CA GLY A 76 -2.20 -1.19 -0.69
C GLY A 76 -2.30 -0.99 0.82
N ALA A 77 -3.50 -0.67 1.33
CA ALA A 77 -3.76 -0.54 2.76
C ALA A 77 -3.62 -1.89 3.49
N VAL A 78 -4.14 -2.98 2.89
CA VAL A 78 -4.05 -4.35 3.41
C VAL A 78 -2.61 -4.78 3.62
N GLY A 79 -1.72 -4.44 2.68
CA GLY A 79 -0.29 -4.75 2.79
C GLY A 79 0.42 -4.06 3.95
N LYS A 80 0.06 -2.81 4.27
CA LYS A 80 0.67 -2.07 5.40
C LYS A 80 0.09 -2.42 6.77
N SER A 81 -1.17 -2.80 6.82
CA SER A 81 -1.86 -3.20 8.05
C SER A 81 -1.72 -4.68 8.38
N ALA A 82 -0.92 -5.43 7.61
CA ALA A 82 -0.69 -6.88 7.77
C ALA A 82 -2.00 -7.69 7.81
N GLN A 83 -2.96 -7.33 6.95
CA GLN A 83 -4.27 -8.00 6.87
C GLN A 83 -4.21 -9.30 6.06
N LEU A 84 -5.31 -10.06 6.04
CA LEU A 84 -5.41 -11.39 5.43
C LEU A 84 -4.80 -11.43 4.02
N GLY A 85 -3.96 -12.45 3.76
CA GLY A 85 -3.17 -12.58 2.53
C GLY A 85 -1.75 -11.98 2.59
N LEU A 86 -1.53 -10.92 3.39
CA LEU A 86 -0.23 -10.24 3.56
C LEU A 86 0.24 -10.21 5.04
N HIS A 87 -0.27 -11.11 5.88
CA HIS A 87 0.02 -11.17 7.31
C HIS A 87 1.33 -11.92 7.68
N THR A 88 2.01 -12.53 6.71
CA THR A 88 3.18 -13.41 6.95
C THR A 88 4.45 -12.88 6.32
#